data_AF-A0A7J8H2B7-F1
#
_entry.id   AF-A0A7J8H2B7-F1
#
_cell.length_a   1.000
_cell.length_b   1.000
_cell.length_c   1.000
_cell.angle_alpha   90.00
_cell.angle_beta   90.00
_cell.angle_gamma   90.00
#
_symmetry.space_group_name_H-M   'P 1'
#
loop_
_entity.id
_entity.type
_entity.pdbx_description
1 polymer ?
#
loop_
_entity_poly.entity_id
_entity_poly.type
_entity_poly.pdbx_seq_one_letter_code
_entity_poly.pdbx_strand_id
1 'polypeptide(L)'
;MGAEEISSSSSGTSDRFSRILKHILTQRSYYPLYPPQEDMAIDYESFCAYAQLPVTPDVFIVPSELRYFVKDVLGCVCVNPGRLTKGQVGGTYGRLYLRRQTPEAGEGRRSPCIAAQVVRI
;
A
#
# COMPACT_ATOMS: atom_id res chain seq x y z
N MET A 1 2.87 10.55 -5.30
CA MET A 1 3.37 10.65 -3.91
C MET A 1 4.87 10.43 -3.79
N GLY A 2 5.41 9.25 -4.11
CA GLY A 2 6.84 9.00 -3.84
C GLY A 2 7.80 9.95 -4.55
N ALA A 3 7.48 10.42 -5.76
CA ALA A 3 8.31 11.36 -6.51
C ALA A 3 8.36 12.77 -5.92
N GLU A 4 7.37 13.14 -5.11
CA GLU A 4 7.18 14.50 -4.57
C GLU A 4 7.32 14.53 -3.04
N GLU A 5 7.70 13.40 -2.43
CA GLU A 5 7.89 13.27 -0.99
C GLU A 5 9.28 13.78 -0.58
N ILE A 6 9.35 14.56 0.50
CA ILE A 6 10.58 15.11 1.05
C ILE A 6 10.73 14.65 2.50
N SER A 7 11.95 14.23 2.88
CA SER A 7 12.22 13.71 4.21
C SER A 7 13.46 14.29 4.86
N SER A 8 13.38 14.59 6.17
CA SER A 8 14.51 15.04 6.99
C SER A 8 15.50 13.92 7.37
N SER A 9 15.15 12.66 7.12
CA SER A 9 16.01 11.52 7.41
C SER A 9 17.21 11.50 6.46
N SER A 10 18.38 11.97 6.93
CA SER A 10 19.63 11.99 6.16
C SER A 10 20.31 10.63 6.04
N SER A 11 19.92 9.65 6.85
CA SER A 11 20.48 8.31 6.88
C SER A 11 19.61 7.31 6.10
N GLY A 12 20.25 6.49 5.26
CA GLY A 12 19.61 5.46 4.42
C GLY A 12 18.92 4.32 5.17
N THR A 13 18.64 4.48 6.47
CA THR A 13 17.89 3.54 7.31
C THR A 13 16.38 3.76 7.26
N SER A 14 15.93 4.87 6.67
CA SER A 14 14.51 5.21 6.55
C SER A 14 13.84 4.51 5.37
N ASP A 15 12.86 3.64 5.65
CA ASP A 15 12.12 2.92 4.62
C ASP A 15 11.10 3.83 3.91
N ARG A 16 11.53 4.41 2.79
CA ARG A 16 10.72 5.29 1.93
C ARG A 16 9.33 4.73 1.63
N PHE A 17 9.20 3.43 1.32
CA PHE A 17 7.89 2.86 0.97
C PHE A 17 6.96 2.78 2.18
N SER A 18 7.47 2.40 3.36
CA SER A 18 6.68 2.45 4.60
C SER A 18 6.20 3.86 4.91
N ARG A 19 7.02 4.89 4.66
CA ARG A 19 6.63 6.29 4.88
C ARG A 19 5.51 6.74 3.93
N ILE A 20 5.64 6.44 2.64
CA ILE A 20 4.58 6.73 1.65
C ILE A 20 3.28 6.00 2.00
N LEU A 21 3.35 4.71 2.34
CA LEU A 21 2.18 3.93 2.77
C LEU A 21 1.54 4.51 4.04
N LYS A 22 2.36 4.96 4.99
CA LYS A 22 1.88 5.64 6.20
C LYS A 22 1.11 6.90 5.85
N HIS A 23 1.57 7.71 4.89
CA HIS A 23 0.81 8.88 4.44
C HIS A 23 -0.56 8.50 3.87
N ILE A 24 -0.63 7.49 2.99
CA ILE A 24 -1.90 7.02 2.41
C ILE A 24 -2.88 6.58 3.52
N LEU A 25 -2.42 5.73 4.43
CA LEU A 25 -3.27 5.19 5.51
C LEU A 25 -3.72 6.26 6.51
N THR A 26 -2.92 7.31 6.73
CA THR A 26 -3.26 8.38 7.69
C THR A 26 -4.09 9.50 7.07
N GLN A 27 -3.91 9.78 5.78
CA GLN A 27 -4.69 10.78 5.06
C GLN A 27 -6.08 10.28 4.65
N ARG A 28 -6.38 8.99 4.84
CA ARG A 28 -7.71 8.38 4.64
C ARG A 28 -8.29 8.60 3.24
N SER A 29 -7.42 8.66 2.24
CA SER A 29 -7.81 8.74 0.83
C SER A 29 -6.96 7.78 0.01
N TYR A 30 -7.54 7.19 -1.03
CA TYR A 30 -6.82 6.34 -1.98
C TYR A 30 -5.80 7.13 -2.83
N TYR A 31 -5.94 8.45 -2.97
CA TYR A 31 -4.99 9.30 -3.69
C TYR A 31 -4.85 10.68 -3.04
N PRO A 32 -4.09 10.83 -1.94
CA PRO A 32 -4.05 12.09 -1.19
C PRO A 32 -3.07 13.13 -1.75
N LEU A 33 -2.37 12.84 -2.86
CA LEU A 33 -1.47 13.80 -3.50
C LEU A 33 -2.28 14.83 -4.28
N TYR A 34 -2.05 16.11 -3.98
CA TYR A 34 -2.67 17.23 -4.69
C TYR A 34 -1.66 18.37 -4.91
N PRO A 35 -1.55 18.93 -6.12
CA PRO A 35 -2.21 18.52 -7.36
C PRO A 35 -1.86 17.07 -7.77
N PRO A 36 -2.72 16.37 -8.53
CA PRO A 36 -2.39 15.05 -9.03
C PRO A 36 -1.23 15.11 -10.03
N GLN A 37 -0.66 13.94 -10.34
CA GLN A 37 0.36 13.84 -11.39
C GLN A 37 -0.23 14.37 -12.71
N GLU A 38 0.59 15.04 -13.53
CA GLU A 38 0.16 15.76 -14.75
C GLU A 38 -0.77 14.93 -15.66
N ASP A 39 -0.49 13.63 -15.81
CA ASP A 39 -1.27 12.70 -16.65
C ASP A 39 -2.49 12.08 -15.95
N MET A 40 -2.92 12.62 -14.81
CA MET A 40 -3.99 12.04 -13.98
C MET A 40 -5.10 13.06 -13.72
N ALA A 41 -6.23 12.87 -14.39
CA ALA A 41 -7.43 13.67 -14.21
C ALA A 41 -8.27 13.16 -13.03
N ILE A 42 -8.61 14.05 -12.09
CA ILE A 42 -9.52 13.77 -10.97
C ILE A 42 -10.75 14.64 -11.12
N ASP A 43 -11.93 14.01 -11.16
CA ASP A 43 -13.19 14.67 -10.80
C ASP A 43 -13.31 14.69 -9.27
N TYR A 44 -13.17 15.87 -8.67
CA TYR A 44 -13.11 16.03 -7.22
C TYR A 44 -14.44 15.76 -6.52
N GLU A 45 -15.57 15.93 -7.21
CA GLU A 45 -16.89 15.62 -6.63
C GLU A 45 -17.01 14.11 -6.41
N SER A 46 -16.74 13.32 -7.45
CA SER A 46 -16.68 11.86 -7.37
C SER A 46 -15.59 11.38 -6.40
N PHE A 47 -14.43 12.04 -6.40
CA PHE A 47 -13.32 11.69 -5.51
C PHE A 47 -13.69 11.81 -4.02
N CYS A 48 -14.38 12.88 -3.64
CA CYS A 48 -14.85 13.07 -2.26
C CYS A 48 -15.85 11.99 -1.84
N ALA A 49 -16.71 11.55 -2.75
CA ALA A 49 -17.73 10.53 -2.47
C ALA A 49 -17.17 9.10 -2.42
N TYR A 50 -16.20 8.76 -3.29
CA TYR A 50 -15.86 7.35 -3.56
C TYR A 50 -14.39 6.99 -3.29
N ALA A 51 -13.48 7.96 -3.22
CA ALA A 51 -12.04 7.68 -3.10
C ALA A 51 -11.49 7.86 -1.66
N GLN A 52 -12.37 7.84 -0.66
CA GLN A 52 -11.98 7.89 0.75
C GLN A 52 -11.81 6.48 1.32
N LEU A 53 -10.85 6.31 2.23
CA LEU A 53 -10.68 5.08 2.99
C LEU A 53 -11.64 5.10 4.20
N PRO A 54 -12.68 4.26 4.24
CA PRO A 54 -13.65 4.27 5.34
C PRO A 54 -13.05 3.76 6.66
N VAL A 55 -12.05 2.90 6.57
CA VAL A 55 -11.30 2.31 7.70
C VAL A 55 -9.85 2.08 7.28
N THR A 56 -8.95 1.86 8.24
CA THR A 56 -7.63 1.30 7.94
C THR A 56 -7.80 -0.15 7.47
N PRO A 57 -7.50 -0.48 6.21
CA PRO A 57 -7.69 -1.82 5.68
C PRO A 57 -6.77 -2.83 6.39
N ASP A 58 -7.20 -4.08 6.48
CA ASP A 58 -6.33 -5.17 6.96
C ASP A 58 -5.24 -5.53 5.94
N VAL A 59 -5.58 -5.43 4.65
CA VAL A 59 -4.67 -5.66 3.53
C VAL A 59 -4.85 -4.53 2.52
N PHE A 60 -3.76 -3.91 2.08
CA PHE A 60 -3.78 -2.83 1.11
C PHE A 60 -2.92 -3.17 -0.11
N ILE A 61 -3.57 -3.41 -1.26
CA ILE A 61 -2.89 -3.76 -2.50
C ILE A 61 -2.60 -2.49 -3.29
N VAL A 62 -1.33 -2.20 -3.50
CA VAL A 62 -0.83 -0.99 -4.18
C VAL A 62 0.10 -1.35 -5.34
N PRO A 63 -0.47 -1.71 -6.50
CA PRO A 63 0.33 -2.01 -7.69
C PRO A 63 1.14 -0.79 -8.13
N SER A 64 2.40 -0.99 -8.50
CA SER A 64 3.24 0.08 -9.05
C SER A 64 4.37 -0.47 -9.92
N GLU A 65 5.02 0.41 -10.68
CA GLU A 65 6.25 0.10 -11.42
C GLU A 65 7.47 -0.18 -10.51
N LEU A 66 7.38 0.24 -9.25
CA LEU A 66 8.42 0.04 -8.25
C LEU A 66 8.64 -1.46 -8.00
N ARG A 67 9.77 -1.79 -7.35
CA ARG A 67 10.04 -3.17 -6.93
C ARG A 67 8.91 -3.69 -6.06
N TYR A 68 8.51 -4.94 -6.28
CA TYR A 68 7.52 -5.62 -5.46
C TYR A 68 7.92 -5.65 -3.99
N PHE A 69 6.94 -5.59 -3.09
CA PHE A 69 7.18 -5.66 -1.65
C PHE A 69 5.93 -6.14 -0.89
N VAL A 70 6.16 -6.61 0.33
CA VAL A 70 5.15 -6.79 1.37
C VAL A 70 5.66 -6.07 2.62
N LYS A 71 4.83 -5.22 3.22
CA LYS A 71 5.17 -4.45 4.43
C LYS A 71 3.98 -4.38 5.37
N ASP A 72 4.22 -4.57 6.67
CA ASP A 72 3.23 -4.23 7.70
C ASP A 72 3.41 -2.76 8.08
N VAL A 73 2.39 -1.94 7.84
CA VAL A 73 2.39 -0.52 8.16
C VAL A 73 1.10 -0.21 8.92
N LEU A 74 1.24 0.21 10.18
CA LEU A 74 0.11 0.55 11.06
C LEU A 74 -0.93 -0.59 11.21
N GLY A 75 -0.48 -1.85 11.21
CA GLY A 75 -1.35 -3.02 11.32
C GLY A 75 -2.10 -3.35 10.02
N CYS A 76 -1.68 -2.76 8.90
CA CYS A 76 -2.15 -3.07 7.56
C CYS A 76 -1.05 -3.77 6.77
N VAL A 77 -1.36 -4.94 6.19
CA VAL A 77 -0.46 -5.65 5.27
C VAL A 77 -0.52 -4.99 3.89
N CYS A 78 0.46 -4.15 3.60
CA CYS A 78 0.60 -3.44 2.35
C CYS A 78 1.38 -4.28 1.33
N VAL A 79 0.81 -4.49 0.15
CA VAL A 79 1.36 -5.38 -0.88
C VAL A 79 1.48 -4.64 -2.20
N ASN A 80 2.70 -4.49 -2.69
CA ASN A 80 2.93 -4.19 -4.10
C ASN A 80 3.30 -5.49 -4.81
N PRO A 81 2.38 -6.10 -5.59
CA PRO A 81 2.67 -7.33 -6.33
C PRO A 81 3.62 -7.07 -7.51
N GLY A 82 3.90 -5.80 -7.86
CA GLY A 82 4.54 -5.43 -9.11
C GLY A 82 3.58 -5.56 -10.30
N ARG A 83 4.14 -5.48 -11.51
CA ARG A 83 3.43 -5.74 -12.76
C ARG A 83 3.60 -7.20 -13.16
N LEU A 84 2.57 -7.78 -13.77
CA LEU A 84 2.63 -9.15 -14.31
C LEU A 84 3.66 -9.30 -15.45
N THR A 85 3.93 -8.21 -16.16
CA THR A 85 4.97 -8.10 -17.19
C THR A 85 5.76 -6.81 -16.99
N LYS A 86 7.05 -6.80 -17.36
CA LYS A 86 7.90 -5.59 -17.35
C LYS A 86 8.59 -5.45 -18.69
N GLY A 87 8.06 -4.59 -19.56
CA GLY A 87 8.51 -4.50 -20.95
C GLY A 87 8.30 -5.84 -21.66
N GLN A 88 9.38 -6.42 -22.18
CA GLN A 88 9.35 -7.69 -22.92
C GLN A 88 9.59 -8.94 -22.04
N VAL A 89 9.73 -8.77 -20.70
CA VAL A 89 9.99 -9.89 -19.78
C VAL A 89 8.83 -10.16 -18.82
N GLY A 90 8.77 -11.39 -18.31
CA GLY A 90 7.86 -11.79 -17.25
C GLY A 90 8.07 -10.96 -15.98
N GLY A 91 6.96 -10.64 -15.31
CA GLY A 91 6.92 -9.85 -14.10
C GLY A 91 6.60 -10.71 -12.88
N THR A 92 5.73 -10.20 -12.01
CA THR A 92 5.38 -10.85 -10.74
C THR A 92 3.90 -10.74 -10.41
N TYR A 93 3.42 -11.63 -9.54
CA TYR A 93 2.09 -11.58 -8.93
C TYR A 93 2.17 -11.86 -7.43
N GLY A 94 1.16 -11.41 -6.68
CA GLY A 94 1.06 -11.64 -5.24
C GLY A 94 0.06 -12.74 -4.90
N ARG A 95 0.34 -13.53 -3.86
CA ARG A 95 -0.62 -14.47 -3.24
C ARG A 95 -0.66 -14.27 -1.73
N LEU A 96 -1.86 -14.37 -1.17
CA LEU A 96 -2.15 -14.09 0.24
C LEU A 96 -2.86 -15.30 0.87
N TYR A 97 -2.50 -15.62 2.10
CA TYR A 97 -3.21 -16.59 2.92
C TYR A 97 -3.91 -15.87 4.07
N LEU A 98 -5.24 -15.90 4.05
CA LEU A 98 -6.08 -15.15 4.98
C LEU A 98 -6.81 -16.12 5.93
N ARG A 99 -6.73 -15.84 7.23
CA ARG A 99 -7.49 -16.55 8.26
C ARG A 99 -7.73 -15.59 9.42
N ARG A 100 -8.98 -15.19 9.62
CA ARG A 100 -9.37 -14.40 10.80
C ARG A 100 -9.25 -15.29 12.03
N GLN A 101 -8.49 -14.83 13.02
CA GLN A 101 -8.36 -15.52 14.30
C GLN A 101 -9.36 -14.96 15.31
N THR A 102 -9.85 -15.81 16.19
CA THR A 102 -10.69 -15.40 17.31
C THR A 102 -9.86 -14.53 18.25
N PRO A 103 -10.38 -13.38 18.71
CA PRO A 103 -9.66 -12.57 19.69
C PRO A 103 -9.52 -13.35 21.00
N GLU A 104 -8.30 -13.61 21.44
CA GLU A 104 -8.02 -14.13 22.78
C GLU A 104 -7.96 -12.96 23.76
N ALA A 105 -8.43 -13.16 24.99
CA ALA A 105 -8.53 -12.10 25.97
C ALA A 105 -7.14 -11.56 26.33
N GLY A 106 -6.89 -10.28 26.02
CA GLY A 106 -5.66 -9.56 26.38
C GLY A 106 -4.66 -9.33 25.26
N GLU A 107 -4.90 -9.84 24.05
CA GLU A 107 -4.01 -9.58 22.91
C GLU A 107 -4.47 -8.44 22.01
N GLY A 108 -3.48 -7.75 21.44
CA GLY A 108 -3.70 -6.66 20.48
C GLY A 108 -4.31 -7.12 19.15
N ARG A 109 -4.47 -6.17 18.22
CA ARG A 109 -5.02 -6.44 16.87
C ARG A 109 -4.19 -7.54 16.18
N ARG A 110 -4.84 -8.68 15.89
CA ARG A 110 -4.29 -9.75 15.05
C ARG A 110 -4.71 -9.54 13.60
N SER A 111 -3.73 -9.45 12.69
CA SER A 111 -4.01 -9.33 11.25
C SER A 111 -4.69 -10.61 10.73
N PRO A 112 -5.77 -10.51 9.93
CA PRO A 112 -6.34 -11.67 9.25
C PRO A 112 -5.43 -12.21 8.15
N CYS A 113 -4.40 -11.46 7.71
CA CYS A 113 -3.43 -11.93 6.74
C CYS A 113 -2.28 -12.67 7.45
N ILE A 114 -2.24 -13.99 7.29
CA ILE A 114 -1.27 -14.88 7.94
C ILE A 114 0.03 -14.94 7.16
N ALA A 115 -0.04 -14.95 5.83
CA ALA A 115 1.12 -15.00 4.98
C ALA A 115 0.87 -14.26 3.66
N ALA A 116 1.94 -13.68 3.11
CA ALA A 116 1.92 -12.99 1.84
C ALA A 116 3.21 -13.33 1.07
N GLN A 117 3.10 -13.55 -0.23
CA GLN A 117 4.24 -13.86 -1.08
C GLN A 117 4.09 -13.21 -2.45
N VAL A 118 5.20 -12.70 -2.99
CA VAL A 118 5.30 -12.28 -4.38
C VAL A 118 6.12 -13.30 -5.16
N VAL A 119 5.61 -13.73 -6.32
CA VAL A 119 6.15 -14.81 -7.14
C VAL A 119 6.38 -14.28 -8.56
N ARG A 120 7.46 -14.73 -9.22
CA ARG A 120 7.70 -14.45 -10.65
C ARG A 120 6.86 -15.37 -11.51
N ILE A 121 6.33 -14.84 -12.62
CA ILE A 121 5.66 -15.64 -13.65
C ILE A 121 6.64 -16.14 -14.70
#